data_AF-A0A438NCS3-F1
#
_entry.id   AF-A0A438NCS3-F1
#
_cell.length_a   1.000
_cell.length_b   1.000
_cell.length_c   1.000
_cell.angle_alpha   90.00
_cell.angle_beta   90.00
_cell.angle_gamma   90.00
#
_symmetry.space_group_name_H-M   'P 1'
#
loop_
_entity.id
_entity.type
_entity.pdbx_description
1 polymer ?
#
loop_
_entity_poly.entity_id
_entity_poly.type
_entity_poly.pdbx_seq_one_letter_code
_entity_poly.pdbx_strand_id
1 'polypeptide(L)'
;MTICEEIFQYPRLATIQNPPPEFANLPGYTCAGLGDRDTDLMLSPAGVLVHEYMHWSYLFRHVPRFNNYIRDGMVQDYKGPHPNSGYGFFNAARLRALSIVENPRFYHDNQVLQNADNYARYALSKYWSFICGKTFGPTQDSQDELRRIPIPGLVEPSQVPFPV
;
A
#
# COMPACT_ATOMS: atom_id res chain seq x y z
N MET A 1 -2.06 -10.97 -13.78
CA MET A 1 -2.33 -10.54 -12.40
C MET A 1 -2.57 -11.80 -11.60
N THR A 2 -1.71 -12.06 -10.62
CA THR A 2 -1.81 -13.22 -9.74
C THR A 2 -1.69 -12.69 -8.31
N ILE A 3 -2.68 -12.97 -7.47
CA ILE A 3 -2.63 -12.61 -6.05
C ILE A 3 -1.79 -13.69 -5.38
N CYS A 4 -0.63 -13.32 -4.84
CA CYS A 4 0.23 -14.25 -4.12
C CYS A 4 -0.41 -14.64 -2.77
N GLU A 5 -0.20 -15.87 -2.31
CA GLU A 5 -0.82 -16.38 -1.07
C GLU A 5 -0.39 -15.58 0.17
N GLU A 6 0.80 -14.98 0.13
CA GLU A 6 1.38 -14.13 1.16
C GLU A 6 0.49 -12.92 1.48
N ILE A 7 -0.34 -12.47 0.53
CA ILE A 7 -1.29 -11.37 0.73
C ILE A 7 -2.33 -11.73 1.80
N PHE A 8 -2.72 -13.01 1.86
CA PHE A 8 -3.67 -13.46 2.85
C PHE A 8 -3.10 -13.48 4.26
N GLN A 9 -1.77 -13.33 4.43
CA GLN A 9 -1.13 -13.19 5.74
C GLN A 9 -1.44 -11.84 6.40
N TYR A 10 -1.85 -10.84 5.62
CA TYR A 10 -2.25 -9.54 6.15
C TYR A 10 -3.67 -9.57 6.73
N PRO A 11 -3.91 -8.97 7.91
CA PRO A 11 -5.25 -8.87 8.45
C PRO A 11 -6.16 -8.03 7.56
N ARG A 12 -7.44 -8.39 7.59
CA ARG A 12 -8.49 -7.69 6.85
C ARG A 12 -8.72 -6.30 7.45
N LEU A 13 -9.23 -5.37 6.65
CA LEU A 13 -9.61 -4.03 7.13
C LEU A 13 -10.53 -4.10 8.37
N ALA A 14 -11.50 -5.02 8.35
CA ALA A 14 -12.42 -5.21 9.47
C ALA A 14 -11.71 -5.70 10.75
N THR A 15 -10.72 -6.60 10.63
CA THR A 15 -9.95 -7.09 11.77
C THR A 15 -9.01 -6.01 12.32
N ILE A 16 -8.39 -5.22 11.45
CA ILE A 16 -7.60 -4.07 11.89
C ILE A 16 -8.49 -3.09 12.64
N GLN A 17 -9.71 -2.80 12.14
CA GLN A 17 -10.61 -1.86 12.78
C GLN A 17 -11.17 -2.37 14.12
N ASN A 18 -11.63 -3.63 14.15
CA ASN A 18 -12.27 -4.27 15.29
C ASN A 18 -11.59 -5.62 15.57
N PRO A 19 -10.37 -5.61 16.11
CA PRO A 19 -9.62 -6.82 16.41
C PRO A 19 -10.26 -7.63 17.55
N PRO A 20 -10.05 -8.96 17.58
CA PRO A 20 -10.23 -9.74 18.78
C PRO A 20 -9.39 -9.20 19.96
N PRO A 21 -9.80 -9.42 21.23
CA PRO A 21 -9.14 -8.83 22.40
C PRO A 21 -7.62 -9.09 22.48
N GLU A 22 -7.16 -10.25 22.02
CA GLU A 22 -5.76 -10.66 22.01
C GLU A 22 -4.89 -9.82 21.05
N PHE A 23 -5.48 -9.16 20.06
CA PHE A 23 -4.78 -8.27 19.12
C PHE A 23 -5.00 -6.78 19.41
N ALA A 24 -5.98 -6.42 20.24
CA ALA A 24 -6.42 -5.03 20.40
C ALA A 24 -5.33 -4.04 20.83
N ASN A 25 -4.29 -4.51 21.52
CA ASN A 25 -3.17 -3.70 21.99
C ASN A 25 -1.90 -3.85 21.14
N LEU A 26 -1.96 -4.58 20.03
CA LEU A 26 -0.81 -4.82 19.17
C LEU A 26 -0.69 -3.76 18.07
N PRO A 27 0.54 -3.43 17.61
CA PRO A 27 0.74 -2.58 16.45
C PRO A 27 0.01 -3.15 15.22
N GLY A 28 -0.62 -2.26 14.44
CA GLY A 28 -1.40 -2.65 13.27
C GLY A 28 -2.84 -3.06 13.54
N TYR A 29 -3.31 -2.92 14.79
CA TYR A 29 -4.69 -3.17 15.18
C TYR A 29 -5.26 -1.97 15.94
N THR A 30 -6.53 -1.66 15.69
CA THR A 30 -7.23 -0.43 16.07
C THR A 30 -6.60 0.84 15.48
N CYS A 31 -7.37 1.93 15.50
CA CYS A 31 -6.87 3.25 15.09
C CYS A 31 -5.69 3.76 15.95
N ALA A 32 -5.58 3.30 17.20
CA ALA A 32 -4.44 3.61 18.05
C ALA A 32 -3.19 2.83 17.61
N GLY A 33 -3.33 1.53 17.35
CA GLY A 33 -2.20 0.68 16.95
C GLY A 33 -1.69 0.92 15.53
N LEU A 34 -2.43 1.64 14.68
CA LEU A 34 -1.90 2.16 13.41
C LEU A 34 -0.85 3.27 13.59
N GLY A 35 -0.72 3.84 14.79
CA GLY A 35 0.17 4.97 15.06
C GLY A 35 -0.27 6.25 14.34
N ASP A 36 0.58 7.27 14.28
CA ASP A 36 0.21 8.60 13.76
C ASP A 36 0.88 8.93 12.43
N ARG A 37 1.37 7.93 11.71
CA ARG A 37 2.01 8.10 10.40
C ARG A 37 1.71 6.94 9.47
N ASP A 38 1.89 7.18 8.19
CA ASP A 38 1.80 6.18 7.12
C ASP A 38 2.87 5.07 7.31
N THR A 39 2.44 3.83 7.51
CA THR A 39 3.30 2.65 7.71
C THR A 39 2.64 1.37 7.23
N ASP A 40 3.39 0.28 7.06
CA ASP A 40 2.85 -1.02 6.64
C ASP A 40 1.90 -1.67 7.66
N LEU A 41 1.75 -1.09 8.85
CA LEU A 41 0.67 -1.43 9.79
C LEU A 41 -0.73 -1.20 9.20
N MET A 42 -0.85 -0.28 8.25
CA MET A 42 -2.09 0.03 7.54
C MET A 42 -2.46 -0.98 6.45
N LEU A 43 -1.50 -1.81 6.03
CA LEU A 43 -1.67 -2.69 4.88
C LEU A 43 -2.78 -3.72 5.14
N SER A 44 -3.46 -4.14 4.10
CA SER A 44 -4.44 -5.24 4.14
C SER A 44 -4.50 -5.87 2.76
N PRO A 45 -5.17 -7.03 2.59
CA PRO A 45 -5.41 -7.59 1.26
C PRO A 45 -6.05 -6.59 0.29
N ALA A 46 -6.89 -5.68 0.78
CA ALA A 46 -7.50 -4.63 -0.05
C ALA A 46 -6.47 -3.62 -0.59
N GLY A 47 -5.45 -3.27 0.20
CA GLY A 47 -4.34 -2.43 -0.27
C GLY A 47 -3.55 -3.09 -1.39
N VAL A 48 -3.28 -4.40 -1.26
CA VAL A 48 -2.59 -5.15 -2.31
C VAL A 48 -3.47 -5.33 -3.54
N LEU A 49 -4.78 -5.56 -3.37
CA LEU A 49 -5.70 -5.58 -4.50
C LEU A 49 -5.67 -4.26 -5.27
N VAL A 50 -5.63 -3.11 -4.58
CA VAL A 50 -5.49 -1.81 -5.25
C VAL A 50 -4.19 -1.76 -6.06
N HIS A 51 -3.07 -2.16 -5.47
CA HIS A 51 -1.79 -2.25 -6.17
C HIS A 51 -1.93 -3.08 -7.47
N GLU A 52 -2.44 -4.30 -7.37
CA GLU A 52 -2.61 -5.21 -8.52
C GLU A 52 -3.57 -4.66 -9.58
N TYR A 53 -4.66 -4.01 -9.15
CA TYR A 53 -5.61 -3.37 -10.07
C TYR A 53 -4.97 -2.26 -10.90
N MET A 54 -3.98 -1.54 -10.36
CA MET A 54 -3.28 -0.48 -11.11
C MET A 54 -2.50 -1.02 -12.32
N HIS A 55 -2.06 -2.28 -12.28
CA HIS A 55 -1.40 -2.92 -13.43
C HIS A 55 -2.39 -3.26 -14.56
N TRP A 56 -3.69 -3.35 -14.26
CA TRP A 56 -4.68 -3.75 -15.26
C TRP A 56 -5.05 -2.58 -16.17
N SER A 57 -4.33 -2.43 -17.29
CA SER A 57 -4.54 -1.36 -18.30
C SER A 57 -6.01 -1.17 -18.73
N TYR A 58 -6.78 -2.26 -18.79
CA TYR A 58 -8.18 -2.21 -19.20
C TYR A 58 -9.08 -1.44 -18.22
N LEU A 59 -8.67 -1.33 -16.94
CA LEU A 59 -9.32 -0.48 -15.94
C LEU A 59 -9.38 0.99 -16.40
N PHE A 60 -8.37 1.43 -17.16
CA PHE A 60 -8.21 2.82 -17.58
C PHE A 60 -8.57 3.09 -19.04
N ARG A 61 -9.10 2.08 -19.77
CA ARG A 61 -9.38 2.19 -21.21
C ARG A 61 -10.32 3.33 -21.61
N HIS A 62 -11.13 3.81 -20.66
CA HIS A 62 -12.09 4.90 -20.84
C HIS A 62 -11.69 6.19 -20.13
N VAL A 63 -10.53 6.22 -19.47
CA VAL A 63 -9.99 7.44 -18.86
C VAL A 63 -9.38 8.30 -19.98
N PRO A 64 -9.91 9.50 -20.24
CA PRO A 64 -9.42 10.34 -21.32
C PRO A 64 -7.93 10.66 -21.15
N ARG A 65 -7.16 10.51 -22.24
CA ARG A 65 -5.74 10.87 -22.30
C ARG A 65 -4.86 10.11 -21.29
N PHE A 66 -5.31 8.96 -20.77
CA PHE A 66 -4.55 8.17 -19.80
C PHE A 66 -3.11 7.87 -20.26
N ASN A 67 -2.94 7.53 -21.54
CA ASN A 67 -1.63 7.25 -22.16
C ASN A 67 -0.68 8.47 -22.20
N ASN A 68 -1.17 9.69 -21.95
CA ASN A 68 -0.29 10.86 -21.80
C ASN A 68 0.40 10.89 -20.43
N TYR A 69 -0.20 10.22 -19.43
CA TYR A 69 0.25 10.20 -18.05
C TYR A 69 0.98 8.92 -17.69
N ILE A 70 0.54 7.78 -18.23
CA ILE A 70 1.07 6.45 -17.92
C ILE A 70 1.77 5.87 -19.13
N ARG A 71 3.03 5.48 -18.95
CA ARG A 71 3.84 4.84 -19.98
C ARG A 71 3.25 3.47 -20.31
N ASP A 72 3.24 3.12 -21.60
CA ASP A 72 2.81 1.81 -22.09
C ASP A 72 1.36 1.39 -21.73
N GLY A 73 0.54 2.34 -21.23
CA GLY A 73 -0.86 2.11 -20.88
C GLY A 73 -1.08 1.29 -19.61
N MET A 74 -0.05 1.00 -18.82
CA MET A 74 -0.15 0.28 -17.55
C MET A 74 0.80 0.85 -16.49
N VAL A 75 0.30 1.06 -15.27
CA VAL A 75 1.14 1.45 -14.13
C VAL A 75 2.02 0.26 -13.78
N GLN A 76 3.31 0.48 -13.51
CA GLN A 76 4.29 -0.58 -13.24
C GLN A 76 4.66 -0.65 -11.77
N ASP A 77 5.41 -1.70 -11.41
CA ASP A 77 6.24 -1.67 -10.22
C ASP A 77 7.52 -0.91 -10.53
N TYR A 78 7.78 0.13 -9.76
CA TYR A 78 9.02 0.87 -9.92
C TYR A 78 10.21 -0.01 -9.56
N LYS A 79 11.17 -0.06 -10.49
CA LYS A 79 12.52 -0.60 -10.30
C LYS A 79 13.50 0.42 -10.82
N GLY A 80 14.42 0.85 -9.98
CA GLY A 80 15.38 1.90 -10.32
C GLY A 80 16.66 1.81 -9.52
N PRO A 81 17.60 2.75 -9.75
CA PRO A 81 18.86 2.76 -9.01
C PRO A 81 18.71 3.32 -7.60
N HIS A 82 17.81 4.30 -7.39
CA HIS A 82 17.60 4.97 -6.11
C HIS A 82 16.16 5.49 -5.97
N PRO A 83 15.29 4.89 -5.13
CA PRO A 83 15.45 3.62 -4.43
C PRO A 83 15.55 2.41 -5.39
N ASN A 84 15.94 1.24 -4.88
CA ASN A 84 16.03 0.01 -5.70
C ASN A 84 14.65 -0.54 -6.11
N SER A 85 13.60 -0.10 -5.43
CA SER A 85 12.22 -0.60 -5.50
C SER A 85 11.27 0.54 -5.07
N GLY A 86 10.04 0.53 -5.60
CA GLY A 86 8.97 1.42 -5.18
C GLY A 86 7.98 0.82 -4.16
N TYR A 87 8.24 -0.40 -3.67
CA TYR A 87 7.38 -1.10 -2.71
C TYR A 87 7.52 -0.55 -1.29
N GLY A 88 6.39 -0.52 -0.58
CA GLY A 88 6.30 -0.10 0.81
C GLY A 88 5.99 1.39 0.95
N PHE A 89 5.51 1.78 2.13
CA PHE A 89 5.21 3.19 2.42
C PHE A 89 6.45 4.08 2.27
N PHE A 90 7.61 3.63 2.77
CA PHE A 90 8.83 4.44 2.78
C PHE A 90 9.38 4.66 1.37
N ASN A 91 9.56 3.63 0.56
CA ASN A 91 10.08 3.81 -0.80
C ASN A 91 9.08 4.54 -1.71
N ALA A 92 7.77 4.30 -1.57
CA ALA A 92 6.76 5.07 -2.29
C ALA A 92 6.82 6.57 -1.93
N ALA A 93 7.06 6.91 -0.66
CA ALA A 93 7.26 8.29 -0.23
C ALA A 93 8.59 8.87 -0.73
N ARG A 94 9.66 8.07 -0.79
CA ARG A 94 10.94 8.48 -1.39
C ARG A 94 10.77 8.80 -2.88
N LEU A 95 10.04 7.99 -3.64
CA LEU A 95 9.71 8.29 -5.03
C LEU A 95 8.95 9.61 -5.16
N ARG A 96 8.03 9.89 -4.23
CA ARG A 96 7.36 11.19 -4.16
C ARG A 96 8.33 12.33 -3.96
N ALA A 97 9.23 12.23 -2.99
CA ALA A 97 10.26 13.24 -2.76
C ALA A 97 11.17 13.43 -3.98
N LEU A 98 11.61 12.34 -4.61
CA LEU A 98 12.44 12.38 -5.82
C LEU A 98 11.71 13.06 -6.99
N SER A 99 10.43 12.74 -7.22
CA SER A 99 9.66 13.36 -8.31
C SER A 99 9.53 14.89 -8.18
N ILE A 100 9.54 15.40 -6.94
CA ILE A 100 9.52 16.86 -6.68
C ILE A 100 10.87 17.47 -7.03
N VAL A 101 11.97 16.78 -6.70
CA VAL A 101 13.35 17.24 -6.97
C VAL A 101 13.68 17.17 -8.46
N GLU A 102 13.38 16.03 -9.10
CA GLU A 102 13.63 15.81 -10.53
C GLU A 102 12.72 16.67 -11.40
N ASN A 103 11.51 16.98 -10.92
CA ASN A 103 10.50 17.80 -11.59
C ASN A 103 10.37 17.48 -13.09
N PRO A 104 10.00 16.24 -13.43
CA PRO A 104 10.00 15.78 -14.82
C PRO A 104 9.06 16.63 -15.66
N ARG A 105 9.53 17.03 -16.85
CA ARG A 105 8.78 17.86 -17.78
C ARG A 105 7.49 17.20 -18.26
N PHE A 106 7.48 15.88 -18.35
CA PHE A 106 6.35 15.10 -18.86
C PHE A 106 5.81 14.17 -17.77
N TYR A 107 4.48 14.01 -17.72
CA TYR A 107 3.83 13.19 -16.70
C TYR A 107 4.24 11.71 -16.76
N HIS A 108 4.45 11.16 -17.96
CA HIS A 108 4.89 9.77 -18.13
C HIS A 108 6.34 9.50 -17.69
N ASP A 109 7.10 10.54 -17.37
CA ASP A 109 8.43 10.43 -16.76
C ASP A 109 8.37 10.52 -15.23
N ASN A 110 7.21 10.86 -14.66
CA ASN A 110 7.02 10.95 -13.23
C ASN A 110 6.87 9.55 -12.60
N GLN A 111 7.89 9.13 -11.86
CA GLN A 111 7.96 7.80 -11.26
C GLN A 111 6.87 7.53 -10.22
N VAL A 112 6.33 8.55 -9.56
CA VAL A 112 5.17 8.39 -8.64
C VAL A 112 3.94 7.95 -9.42
N LEU A 113 3.72 8.57 -10.59
CA LEU A 113 2.58 8.22 -11.44
C LEU A 113 2.74 6.83 -12.06
N GLN A 114 3.99 6.41 -12.29
CA GLN A 114 4.30 5.11 -12.89
C GLN A 114 4.36 3.95 -11.88
N ASN A 115 4.28 4.20 -10.55
CA ASN A 115 4.43 3.17 -9.52
C ASN A 115 3.09 2.77 -8.90
N ALA A 116 2.73 1.49 -8.99
CA ALA A 116 1.45 0.97 -8.47
C ALA A 116 1.31 1.18 -6.96
N ASP A 117 2.40 1.00 -6.21
CA ASP A 117 2.36 1.11 -4.75
C ASP A 117 2.04 2.54 -4.30
N ASN A 118 2.44 3.58 -5.04
CA ASN A 118 2.08 4.96 -4.71
C ASN A 118 0.55 5.17 -4.65
N TYR A 119 -0.22 4.50 -5.50
CA TYR A 119 -1.69 4.54 -5.47
C TYR A 119 -2.26 3.74 -4.29
N ALA A 120 -1.74 2.53 -4.06
CA ALA A 120 -2.16 1.69 -2.94
C ALA A 120 -1.94 2.39 -1.58
N ARG A 121 -0.76 2.98 -1.38
CA ARG A 121 -0.43 3.71 -0.14
C ARG A 121 -1.29 4.95 0.04
N TYR A 122 -1.54 5.70 -1.03
CA TYR A 122 -2.47 6.84 -0.98
C TYR A 122 -3.88 6.40 -0.58
N ALA A 123 -4.40 5.33 -1.19
CA ALA A 123 -5.72 4.79 -0.89
C ALA A 123 -5.84 4.34 0.57
N LEU A 124 -4.84 3.60 1.08
CA LEU A 124 -4.81 3.15 2.47
C LEU A 124 -4.74 4.33 3.46
N SER A 125 -3.84 5.30 3.22
CA SER A 125 -3.72 6.49 4.07
C SER A 125 -5.05 7.26 4.14
N LYS A 126 -5.73 7.43 3.00
CA LYS A 126 -7.05 8.09 2.96
C LYS A 126 -8.16 7.28 3.62
N TYR A 127 -8.21 5.97 3.37
CA TYR A 127 -9.18 5.09 4.00
C TYR A 127 -9.05 5.15 5.52
N TRP A 128 -7.85 4.95 6.06
CA TRP A 128 -7.64 4.96 7.50
C TRP A 128 -7.82 6.36 8.10
N SER A 129 -7.45 7.42 7.38
CA SER A 129 -7.71 8.78 7.85
C SER A 129 -9.20 9.02 8.07
N PHE A 130 -10.03 8.54 7.14
CA PHE A 130 -11.48 8.62 7.24
C PHE A 130 -12.02 7.77 8.40
N ILE A 131 -11.64 6.50 8.48
CA ILE A 131 -12.14 5.57 9.51
C ILE A 131 -11.73 6.00 10.92
N CYS A 132 -10.49 6.47 11.09
CA CYS A 132 -9.94 6.83 12.39
C CYS A 132 -10.17 8.29 12.79
N GLY A 133 -10.74 9.11 11.90
CA GLY A 133 -10.97 10.53 12.17
C GLY A 133 -9.68 11.31 12.47
N LYS A 134 -8.54 10.90 11.90
CA LYS A 134 -7.24 11.53 12.14
C LYS A 134 -6.41 11.63 10.86
N THR A 135 -5.49 12.57 10.84
CA THR A 135 -4.50 12.69 9.75
C THR A 135 -3.24 11.94 10.13
N PHE A 136 -2.78 11.06 9.25
CA PHE A 136 -1.50 10.39 9.41
C PHE A 136 -0.37 11.26 8.82
N GLY A 137 0.72 11.40 9.55
CA GLY A 137 1.95 12.04 9.08
C GLY A 137 2.68 11.18 8.05
N PRO A 138 3.73 11.74 7.41
CA PRO A 138 4.54 10.99 6.47
C PRO A 138 5.34 9.88 7.17
N THR A 139 5.61 8.81 6.44
CA THR A 139 6.67 7.84 6.77
C THR A 139 8.02 8.55 6.94
N GLN A 140 8.88 8.02 7.81
CA GLN A 140 10.17 8.60 8.19
C GLN A 140 11.36 7.78 7.70
N ASP A 141 11.30 6.46 7.82
CA ASP A 141 12.44 5.58 7.55
C ASP A 141 11.98 4.18 7.10
N SER A 142 12.93 3.34 6.71
CA SER A 142 12.66 1.98 6.23
C SER A 142 12.08 1.06 7.31
N GLN A 143 12.15 1.41 8.59
CA GLN A 143 11.47 0.62 9.63
C GLN A 143 9.95 0.74 9.49
N ASP A 144 9.42 1.81 8.90
CA ASP A 144 7.99 1.95 8.61
C ASP A 144 7.46 0.89 7.61
N GLU A 145 8.36 0.28 6.82
CA GLU A 145 8.05 -0.87 5.95
C GLU A 145 8.09 -2.19 6.71
N LEU A 146 8.96 -2.29 7.71
CA LEU A 146 9.22 -3.53 8.45
C LEU A 146 8.38 -3.68 9.73
N ARG A 147 7.50 -2.72 10.05
CA ARG A 147 6.73 -2.73 11.31
C ARG A 147 5.75 -3.88 11.43
N ARG A 148 5.40 -4.54 10.33
CA ARG A 148 4.48 -5.66 10.36
C ARG A 148 5.23 -6.98 10.46
N ILE A 149 5.48 -7.40 11.69
CA ILE A 149 5.97 -8.74 11.98
C ILE A 149 4.78 -9.70 11.88
N PRO A 150 4.80 -10.73 11.03
CA PRO A 150 3.80 -11.81 11.08
C PRO A 150 3.85 -12.42 12.47
N ILE A 151 2.73 -12.45 13.20
CA ILE A 151 2.74 -12.97 14.58
C ILE A 151 2.75 -14.50 14.50
N PRO A 152 3.82 -15.20 14.92
CA PRO A 152 3.87 -16.65 14.82
C PRO A 152 2.78 -17.28 15.69
N GLY A 153 1.94 -18.13 15.09
CA GLY A 153 0.88 -18.87 15.77
C GLY A 153 -0.47 -18.16 15.90
N LEU A 154 -0.58 -16.89 15.49
CA LEU A 154 -1.85 -16.17 15.41
C LEU A 154 -2.27 -16.06 13.95
N VAL A 155 -3.08 -17.02 13.55
CA VAL A 155 -3.68 -17.14 12.21
C VAL A 155 -5.06 -16.49 12.30
N GLU A 156 -5.36 -15.47 11.48
CA GLU A 156 -6.74 -14.98 11.38
C GLU A 156 -7.66 -16.17 11.08
N PRO A 157 -8.90 -16.24 11.63
CA PRO A 157 -9.81 -17.36 11.36
C PRO A 157 -10.05 -17.64 9.86
N SER A 158 -9.86 -16.64 8.99
CA SER A 158 -9.96 -16.76 7.52
C SER A 158 -8.70 -17.32 6.84
N GLN A 159 -7.61 -17.50 7.57
CA GLN A 159 -6.36 -18.13 7.12
C GLN A 159 -6.29 -19.61 7.54
N VAL A 160 -7.31 -20.12 8.22
CA VAL A 160 -7.51 -21.57 8.42
C VAL A 160 -7.95 -22.14 7.07
N PRO A 161 -7.24 -23.14 6.51
CA PRO A 161 -7.65 -23.78 5.26
C PRO A 161 -9.10 -24.27 5.39
N PHE A 162 -9.92 -24.06 4.36
CA PHE A 162 -11.21 -24.73 4.28
C PHE A 162 -10.94 -26.24 4.37
N PRO A 163 -11.68 -27.00 5.22
CA PRO A 163 -11.56 -28.44 5.22
C PRO A 163 -11.90 -28.94 3.82
N VAL A 164 -10.95 -29.66 3.22
CA VAL A 164 -11.11 -30.37 1.95
C VAL A 164 -12.07 -31.53 2.15
#